data_AF-A0A7W9DC17-F1
#
_entry.id   AF-A0A7W9DC17-F1
#
_cell.length_a   1.000
_cell.length_b   1.000
_cell.length_c   1.000
_cell.angle_alpha   90.00
_cell.angle_beta   90.00
_cell.angle_gamma   90.00
#
_symmetry.space_group_name_H-M   'P 1'
#
loop_
_entity.id
_entity.type
_entity.pdbx_description
1 polymer ?
#
loop_
_entity_poly.entity_id
_entity_poly.type
_entity_poly.pdbx_seq_one_letter_code
_entity_poly.pdbx_strand_id
1 'polypeptide(L)'
;MSLALTLTLTPPAQAATIIRDPNNVEVLVNKTHPLSPLTYVPPDLVTYPGTTRKLRSVTSTQLQKLFAGATAAGHSLRVTSAYRSYSEQASLYNSYVAKYGVTYANRISAKPGYSEHQTGLTADIGLASGTCGFLACFGDTAAGKWVAANAYRYGFVIRYPKGYEATTGYMYEPWHLRYVGVKRALELRSLAVPTLEHYYDGVRRAIPNTPALTRVVSGNLLASPSAFNGTWGAATTVVSRMGTGNSAVQSVDWNSDGILDVMWVSGAGRLYVLLGNRYGGFGTAIMITRGLAGTDFVAAKFVTSRALPELAVRGADGKVRKYSRNGYFLAGSPTILRTVATTARISAADWNNDRAVDLLVSTPAATVAYLGSGTGTVSASATSTNGRLSGVTNVRRVNGASGPGTSGYLAQKGSTIYYYQRGATSLATGVVVGTGQLAK
;
A
#
# COMPACT_ATOMS: atom_id res chain seq x y z
N MET A 1 -34.71 -5.69 20.23
CA MET A 1 -34.44 -6.24 18.89
C MET A 1 -33.03 -5.86 18.45
N SER A 2 -32.12 -6.83 18.35
CA SER A 2 -30.77 -6.61 17.81
C SER A 2 -30.86 -6.50 16.30
N LEU A 3 -30.85 -5.29 15.74
CA LEU A 3 -30.56 -5.12 14.32
C LEU A 3 -29.09 -5.51 14.11
N ALA A 4 -28.88 -6.71 13.59
CA ALA A 4 -27.60 -7.09 12.99
C ALA A 4 -27.32 -6.09 11.86
N LEU A 5 -26.23 -5.33 12.00
CA LEU A 5 -25.79 -4.37 11.01
C LEU A 5 -25.30 -5.16 9.78
N THR A 6 -26.19 -5.41 8.81
CA THR A 6 -25.81 -6.05 7.56
C THR A 6 -25.00 -5.05 6.74
N LEU A 7 -23.68 -5.18 6.80
CA LEU A 7 -22.75 -4.38 6.01
C LEU A 7 -22.96 -4.76 4.53
N THR A 8 -23.74 -3.97 3.80
CA THR A 8 -23.90 -4.17 2.35
C THR A 8 -22.68 -3.61 1.65
N LEU A 9 -21.78 -4.51 1.26
CA LEU A 9 -20.68 -4.26 0.35
C LEU A 9 -21.22 -3.69 -0.98
N THR A 10 -21.01 -2.38 -1.24
CA THR A 10 -21.43 -1.71 -2.49
C THR A 10 -20.91 -2.43 -3.73
N PRO A 11 -21.65 -2.47 -4.85
CA PRO A 11 -21.13 -2.98 -6.12
C PRO A 11 -19.88 -2.19 -6.54
N PRO A 12 -18.92 -2.84 -7.23
CA PRO A 12 -17.59 -2.31 -7.44
C PRO A 12 -17.59 -0.96 -8.17
N ALA A 13 -16.63 -0.11 -7.85
CA ALA A 13 -16.22 0.96 -8.76
C ALA A 13 -15.93 0.32 -10.12
N GLN A 14 -16.45 0.90 -11.20
CA GLN A 14 -16.33 0.35 -12.55
C GLN A 14 -14.90 -0.12 -12.81
N ALA A 15 -14.78 -1.40 -13.20
CA ALA A 15 -13.49 -2.00 -13.50
C ALA A 15 -12.73 -1.13 -14.50
N ALA A 16 -11.42 -0.94 -14.31
CA ALA A 16 -10.64 -0.15 -15.25
C ALA A 16 -10.76 -0.78 -16.65
N THR A 17 -11.01 0.04 -17.67
CA THR A 17 -11.12 -0.46 -19.04
C THR A 17 -9.80 -1.09 -19.47
N ILE A 18 -9.85 -2.32 -20.00
CA ILE A 18 -8.67 -3.02 -20.50
C ILE A 18 -8.10 -2.25 -21.71
N ILE A 19 -6.83 -1.89 -21.62
CA ILE A 19 -6.10 -1.24 -22.72
C ILE A 19 -5.55 -2.32 -23.66
N ARG A 20 -5.92 -2.23 -24.94
CA ARG A 20 -5.58 -3.23 -25.99
C ARG A 20 -4.60 -2.71 -27.05
N ASP A 21 -4.39 -1.41 -27.14
CA ASP A 21 -3.44 -0.81 -28.08
C ASP A 21 -2.00 -1.20 -27.72
N PRO A 22 -1.27 -1.94 -28.59
CA PRO A 22 0.09 -2.40 -28.30
C PRO A 22 1.13 -1.27 -28.23
N ASN A 23 0.82 -0.06 -28.73
CA ASN A 23 1.70 1.10 -28.57
C ASN A 23 1.58 1.75 -27.18
N ASN A 24 0.48 1.49 -26.46
CA ASN A 24 0.26 2.01 -25.12
C ASN A 24 1.09 1.23 -24.08
N VAL A 25 1.83 1.94 -23.22
CA VAL A 25 2.66 1.32 -22.18
C VAL A 25 1.86 0.53 -21.14
N GLU A 26 0.56 0.82 -21.01
CA GLU A 26 -0.35 0.14 -20.07
C GLU A 26 -1.06 -1.08 -20.68
N VAL A 27 -0.75 -1.47 -21.93
CA VAL A 27 -1.40 -2.59 -22.64
C VAL A 27 -1.41 -3.88 -21.83
N LEU A 28 -2.58 -4.52 -21.71
CA LEU A 28 -2.68 -5.84 -21.08
C LEU A 28 -2.37 -6.92 -22.13
N VAL A 29 -1.30 -7.68 -21.90
CA VAL A 29 -0.95 -8.86 -22.68
C VAL A 29 -0.84 -10.04 -21.72
N ASN A 30 -1.65 -11.07 -21.95
CA ASN A 30 -1.65 -12.31 -21.16
C ASN A 30 -2.31 -13.43 -21.97
N LYS A 31 -2.57 -14.59 -21.35
CA LYS A 31 -3.11 -15.79 -22.02
C LYS A 31 -4.46 -15.60 -22.72
N THR A 32 -5.27 -14.63 -22.32
CA THR A 32 -6.59 -14.34 -22.93
C THR A 32 -6.60 -13.05 -23.75
N HIS A 33 -5.51 -12.28 -23.68
CA HIS A 33 -5.38 -10.94 -24.27
C HIS A 33 -4.14 -10.87 -25.16
N PRO A 34 -4.19 -11.40 -26.40
CA PRO A 34 -3.05 -11.31 -27.32
C PRO A 34 -2.79 -9.87 -27.78
N LEU A 35 -1.60 -9.66 -28.34
CA LEU A 35 -1.28 -8.48 -29.14
C LEU A 35 -2.10 -8.45 -30.43
N SER A 36 -2.43 -7.24 -30.87
CA SER A 36 -3.09 -6.98 -32.15
C SER A 36 -2.34 -5.86 -32.86
N PRO A 37 -1.62 -6.14 -33.97
CA PRO A 37 -1.48 -7.46 -34.61
C PRO A 37 -0.66 -8.44 -33.77
N LEU A 38 -0.86 -9.76 -33.98
CA LEU A 38 -0.11 -10.81 -33.26
C LEU A 38 1.39 -10.69 -33.47
N THR A 39 1.83 -10.20 -34.64
CA THR A 39 3.22 -10.01 -35.04
C THR A 39 3.77 -8.62 -34.71
N TYR A 40 3.07 -7.85 -33.87
CA TYR A 40 3.45 -6.48 -33.50
C TYR A 40 4.94 -6.34 -33.15
N VAL A 41 5.56 -5.29 -33.70
CA VAL A 41 6.92 -4.85 -33.41
C VAL A 41 6.85 -3.40 -32.93
N PRO A 42 7.35 -3.07 -31.74
CA PRO A 42 7.36 -1.68 -31.28
C PRO A 42 8.23 -0.80 -32.19
N PRO A 43 7.76 0.42 -32.54
CA PRO A 43 8.48 1.30 -33.45
C PRO A 43 9.71 1.97 -32.81
N ASP A 44 9.83 1.95 -31.49
CA ASP A 44 10.80 2.71 -30.69
C ASP A 44 11.80 1.82 -29.93
N LEU A 45 12.13 0.65 -30.49
CA LEU A 45 13.11 -0.26 -29.90
C LEU A 45 14.53 0.33 -29.96
N VAL A 46 15.20 0.35 -28.81
CA VAL A 46 16.61 0.73 -28.66
C VAL A 46 17.39 -0.38 -27.98
N THR A 47 18.68 -0.49 -28.29
CA THR A 47 19.59 -1.39 -27.58
C THR A 47 19.82 -0.88 -26.15
N TYR A 48 19.61 -1.72 -25.15
CA TYR A 48 19.91 -1.40 -23.77
C TYR A 48 21.44 -1.33 -23.58
N PRO A 49 21.99 -0.23 -23.00
CA PRO A 49 23.43 -0.01 -22.90
C PRO A 49 24.19 -1.20 -22.30
N GLY A 50 25.34 -1.55 -22.89
CA GLY A 50 26.19 -2.65 -22.43
C GLY A 50 25.65 -4.05 -22.75
N THR A 51 24.63 -4.17 -23.59
CA THR A 51 24.04 -5.45 -24.01
C THR A 51 23.69 -5.44 -25.50
N THR A 52 23.28 -6.59 -26.05
CA THR A 52 22.64 -6.69 -27.37
C THR A 52 21.11 -6.70 -27.30
N ARG A 53 20.54 -6.51 -26.09
CA ARG A 53 19.11 -6.67 -25.83
C ARG A 53 18.36 -5.40 -26.17
N LYS A 54 17.18 -5.53 -26.78
CA LYS A 54 16.34 -4.39 -27.13
C LYS A 54 15.21 -4.18 -26.13
N LEU A 55 14.84 -2.92 -25.91
CA LEU A 55 13.68 -2.49 -25.14
C LEU A 55 13.08 -1.27 -25.83
N ARG A 56 11.81 -0.95 -25.57
CA ARG A 56 11.29 0.37 -25.96
C ARG A 56 12.11 1.47 -25.28
N SER A 57 12.30 2.61 -25.95
CA SER A 57 13.13 3.72 -25.46
C SER A 57 12.76 4.16 -24.02
N VAL A 58 11.45 4.28 -23.74
CA VAL A 58 10.96 4.63 -22.40
C VAL A 58 11.30 3.56 -21.35
N THR A 59 11.15 2.28 -21.68
CA THR A 59 11.49 1.16 -20.80
C THR A 59 12.99 1.12 -20.52
N SER A 60 13.82 1.29 -21.55
CA SER A 60 15.29 1.32 -21.43
C SER A 60 15.73 2.43 -20.48
N THR A 61 15.21 3.64 -20.67
CA THR A 61 15.51 4.81 -19.81
C THR A 61 15.14 4.55 -18.36
N GLN A 62 13.97 3.98 -18.11
CA GLN A 62 13.50 3.75 -16.74
C GLN A 62 14.21 2.57 -16.06
N LEU A 63 14.59 1.54 -16.82
CA LEU A 63 15.36 0.41 -16.30
C LEU A 63 16.77 0.86 -15.89
N GLN A 64 17.40 1.76 -16.66
CA GLN A 64 18.67 2.38 -16.26
C GLN A 64 18.55 3.12 -14.93
N LYS A 65 17.46 3.88 -14.70
CA LYS A 65 17.22 4.55 -13.42
C LYS A 65 16.99 3.56 -12.28
N LEU A 66 16.28 2.46 -12.52
CA LEU A 66 16.10 1.38 -11.54
C LEU A 66 17.46 0.77 -11.17
N PHE A 67 18.31 0.49 -12.15
CA PHE A 67 19.64 -0.08 -11.94
C PHE A 67 20.56 0.89 -11.21
N ALA A 68 20.54 2.18 -11.56
CA ALA A 68 21.28 3.20 -10.83
C ALA A 68 20.83 3.28 -9.36
N GLY A 69 19.51 3.20 -9.10
CA GLY A 69 18.98 3.12 -7.75
C GLY A 69 19.42 1.88 -6.98
N ALA A 70 19.47 0.73 -7.65
CA ALA A 70 19.95 -0.53 -7.08
C ALA A 70 21.43 -0.44 -6.72
N THR A 71 22.26 0.09 -7.62
CA THR A 71 23.69 0.32 -7.40
C THR A 71 23.93 1.25 -6.23
N ALA A 72 23.18 2.36 -6.13
CA ALA A 72 23.26 3.28 -5.00
C ALA A 72 22.87 2.63 -3.67
N ALA A 73 22.06 1.57 -3.70
CA ALA A 73 21.71 0.75 -2.54
C ALA A 73 22.66 -0.45 -2.31
N GLY A 74 23.77 -0.54 -3.04
CA GLY A 74 24.76 -1.61 -2.90
C GLY A 74 24.39 -2.92 -3.61
N HIS A 75 23.56 -2.85 -4.66
CA HIS A 75 23.12 -4.03 -5.42
C HIS A 75 23.53 -3.94 -6.89
N SER A 76 24.18 -4.98 -7.40
CA SER A 76 24.57 -5.08 -8.82
C SER A 76 23.63 -6.01 -9.58
N LEU A 77 22.93 -5.46 -10.58
CA LEU A 77 21.96 -6.16 -11.41
C LEU A 77 22.42 -6.22 -12.87
N ARG A 78 21.87 -7.17 -13.63
CA ARG A 78 22.01 -7.26 -15.09
C ARG A 78 20.69 -7.54 -15.78
N VAL A 79 20.63 -7.29 -17.09
CA VAL A 79 19.51 -7.70 -17.95
C VAL A 79 19.80 -9.08 -18.54
N THR A 80 18.93 -10.05 -18.26
CA THR A 80 19.06 -11.44 -18.71
C THR A 80 18.12 -11.77 -19.87
N SER A 81 17.03 -11.05 -20.06
CA SER A 81 16.14 -11.15 -21.23
C SER A 81 15.29 -9.89 -21.37
N ALA A 82 14.83 -9.57 -22.58
CA ALA A 82 14.18 -8.29 -22.91
C ALA A 82 13.24 -8.46 -24.11
N TYR A 83 13.18 -7.53 -25.07
CA TYR A 83 12.38 -7.69 -26.28
C TYR A 83 12.64 -9.04 -26.96
N ARG A 84 11.56 -9.70 -27.34
CA ARG A 84 11.55 -10.94 -28.10
C ARG A 84 10.49 -10.84 -29.17
N SER A 85 10.89 -10.97 -30.43
CA SER A 85 9.97 -10.93 -31.57
C SER A 85 8.98 -12.10 -31.55
N TYR A 86 7.93 -11.99 -32.35
CA TYR A 86 6.95 -13.05 -32.52
C TYR A 86 7.59 -14.38 -32.98
N SER A 87 8.50 -14.32 -33.96
CA SER A 87 9.17 -15.50 -34.51
C SER A 87 10.10 -16.16 -33.49
N GLU A 88 10.87 -15.38 -32.72
CA GLU A 88 11.69 -15.90 -31.63
C GLU A 88 10.82 -16.56 -30.53
N GLN A 89 9.67 -15.96 -30.19
CA GLN A 89 8.74 -16.56 -29.23
C GLN A 89 8.13 -17.86 -29.79
N ALA A 90 7.85 -17.95 -31.09
CA ALA A 90 7.38 -19.16 -31.75
C ALA A 90 8.40 -20.30 -31.67
N SER A 91 9.65 -20.03 -32.02
CA SER A 91 10.74 -21.01 -31.89
C SER A 91 10.92 -21.48 -30.45
N LEU A 92 10.91 -20.56 -29.48
CA LEU A 92 11.03 -20.89 -28.07
C LEU A 92 9.87 -21.76 -27.58
N TYR A 93 8.63 -21.35 -27.86
CA TYR A 93 7.44 -22.07 -27.43
C TYR A 93 7.41 -23.49 -28.03
N ASN A 94 7.68 -23.62 -29.33
CA ASN A 94 7.72 -24.91 -30.01
C ASN A 94 8.80 -25.83 -29.44
N SER A 95 9.96 -25.29 -29.05
CA SER A 95 11.01 -26.08 -28.39
C SER A 95 10.55 -26.66 -27.04
N TYR A 96 9.78 -25.89 -26.26
CA TYR A 96 9.21 -26.37 -24.99
C TYR A 96 8.05 -27.34 -25.18
N VAL A 97 7.22 -27.16 -26.20
CA VAL A 97 6.19 -28.12 -26.57
C VAL A 97 6.82 -29.46 -26.95
N ALA A 98 7.87 -29.44 -27.77
CA ALA A 98 8.58 -30.66 -28.15
C ALA A 98 9.23 -31.35 -26.94
N LYS A 99 9.75 -30.60 -25.97
CA LYS A 99 10.47 -31.15 -24.82
C LYS A 99 9.57 -31.60 -23.66
N TYR A 100 8.50 -30.86 -23.39
CA TYR A 100 7.69 -31.04 -22.16
C TYR A 100 6.20 -31.25 -22.44
N GLY A 101 5.76 -31.20 -23.70
CA GLY A 101 4.37 -31.25 -24.09
C GLY A 101 3.63 -29.91 -23.92
N VAL A 102 2.49 -29.78 -24.61
CA VAL A 102 1.70 -28.54 -24.68
C VAL A 102 1.24 -28.05 -23.29
N THR A 103 0.77 -28.97 -22.44
CA THR A 103 0.24 -28.63 -21.12
C THR A 103 1.28 -27.97 -20.22
N TYR A 104 2.50 -28.52 -20.16
CA TYR A 104 3.58 -27.95 -19.34
C TYR A 104 4.15 -26.68 -19.97
N ALA A 105 4.37 -26.67 -21.29
CA ALA A 105 4.85 -25.49 -22.02
C ALA A 105 3.96 -24.26 -21.77
N ASN A 106 2.63 -24.44 -21.74
CA ASN A 106 1.67 -23.38 -21.44
C ASN A 106 1.79 -22.80 -20.02
N ARG A 107 2.47 -23.46 -19.07
CA ARG A 107 2.68 -22.94 -17.70
C ARG A 107 3.91 -22.05 -17.58
N ILE A 108 4.93 -22.31 -18.40
CA ILE A 108 6.27 -21.68 -18.29
C ILE A 108 6.63 -20.79 -19.48
N SER A 109 5.79 -20.73 -20.52
CA SER A 109 6.03 -19.90 -21.69
C SER A 109 4.74 -19.44 -22.33
N ALA A 110 4.76 -18.18 -22.80
CA ALA A 110 3.68 -17.61 -23.56
C ALA A 110 3.62 -18.18 -24.98
N LYS A 111 2.41 -18.28 -25.52
CA LYS A 111 2.23 -18.49 -26.97
C LYS A 111 2.75 -17.26 -27.74
N PRO A 112 3.15 -17.43 -29.02
CA PRO A 112 3.53 -16.30 -29.87
C PRO A 112 2.40 -15.27 -29.97
N GLY A 113 2.70 -13.99 -29.80
CA GLY A 113 1.68 -12.93 -29.72
C GLY A 113 1.01 -12.75 -28.35
N TYR A 114 1.28 -13.63 -27.38
CA TYR A 114 0.77 -13.56 -26.00
C TYR A 114 1.87 -13.24 -24.97
N SER A 115 3.11 -13.00 -25.44
CA SER A 115 4.27 -12.72 -24.60
C SER A 115 4.44 -11.22 -24.38
N GLU A 116 4.54 -10.79 -23.12
CA GLU A 116 4.82 -9.39 -22.82
C GLU A 116 6.19 -8.94 -23.33
N HIS A 117 7.16 -9.85 -23.50
CA HIS A 117 8.46 -9.52 -24.11
C HIS A 117 8.32 -8.89 -25.49
N GLN A 118 7.31 -9.28 -26.28
CA GLN A 118 7.09 -8.73 -27.61
C GLN A 118 6.67 -7.24 -27.60
N THR A 119 6.21 -6.72 -26.46
CA THR A 119 5.92 -5.29 -26.31
C THR A 119 7.17 -4.43 -26.17
N GLY A 120 8.33 -5.01 -25.85
CA GLY A 120 9.53 -4.25 -25.43
C GLY A 120 9.36 -3.47 -24.12
N LEU A 121 8.28 -3.72 -23.36
CA LEU A 121 8.01 -3.15 -22.04
C LEU A 121 8.48 -4.05 -20.89
N THR A 122 9.05 -5.20 -21.20
CA THR A 122 9.42 -6.23 -20.22
C THR A 122 10.92 -6.51 -20.26
N ALA A 123 11.52 -6.66 -19.08
CA ALA A 123 12.88 -7.14 -18.91
C ALA A 123 12.94 -8.21 -17.81
N ASP A 124 13.61 -9.32 -18.10
CA ASP A 124 14.06 -10.26 -17.09
C ASP A 124 15.42 -9.81 -16.56
N ILE A 125 15.53 -9.64 -15.25
CA ILE A 125 16.75 -9.18 -14.59
C ILE A 125 17.36 -10.28 -13.73
N GLY A 126 18.57 -10.05 -13.23
CA GLY A 126 19.19 -10.96 -12.27
C GLY A 126 20.37 -10.31 -11.58
N LEU A 127 20.98 -11.04 -10.64
CA LEU A 127 22.26 -10.64 -10.08
C LEU A 127 23.32 -10.57 -11.18
N ALA A 128 24.20 -9.57 -11.12
CA ALA A 128 25.32 -9.46 -12.05
C ALA A 128 26.17 -10.75 -12.10
N SER A 129 26.31 -11.44 -10.97
CA SER A 129 27.13 -12.66 -10.81
C SER A 129 26.69 -13.87 -11.64
N GLY A 130 25.40 -14.02 -11.96
CA GLY A 130 24.90 -15.28 -12.54
C GLY A 130 23.84 -15.93 -11.69
N THR A 131 24.11 -15.90 -10.39
CA THR A 131 23.39 -16.66 -9.37
C THR A 131 21.90 -16.34 -9.37
N CYS A 132 21.08 -17.36 -9.24
CA CYS A 132 19.61 -17.26 -9.27
C CYS A 132 19.02 -16.65 -10.55
N GLY A 133 19.75 -16.66 -11.69
CA GLY A 133 19.19 -16.23 -12.98
C GLY A 133 18.01 -17.10 -13.40
N PHE A 134 16.86 -16.46 -13.70
CA PHE A 134 15.60 -17.15 -14.03
C PHE A 134 15.11 -18.15 -12.96
N LEU A 135 15.48 -17.94 -11.70
CA LEU A 135 15.09 -18.81 -10.59
C LEU A 135 14.39 -18.01 -9.49
N ALA A 136 13.42 -18.66 -8.83
CA ALA A 136 12.65 -18.04 -7.76
C ALA A 136 13.52 -17.53 -6.61
N CYS A 137 14.69 -18.15 -6.38
CA CYS A 137 15.64 -17.72 -5.36
C CYS A 137 16.16 -16.29 -5.56
N PHE A 138 16.04 -15.69 -6.76
CA PHE A 138 16.37 -14.27 -6.96
C PHE A 138 15.57 -13.38 -6.00
N GLY A 139 14.28 -13.70 -5.78
CA GLY A 139 13.40 -12.96 -4.88
C GLY A 139 13.84 -12.99 -3.41
N ASP A 140 14.64 -13.97 -3.00
CA ASP A 140 15.12 -14.12 -1.63
C ASP A 140 16.44 -13.37 -1.38
N THR A 141 17.16 -13.00 -2.44
CA THR A 141 18.39 -12.21 -2.37
C THR A 141 18.13 -10.78 -1.87
N ALA A 142 19.16 -10.12 -1.34
CA ALA A 142 19.06 -8.72 -0.94
C ALA A 142 18.64 -7.81 -2.11
N ALA A 143 19.21 -8.04 -3.29
CA ALA A 143 18.88 -7.28 -4.50
C ALA A 143 17.44 -7.53 -4.96
N GLY A 144 16.97 -8.78 -4.98
CA GLY A 144 15.58 -9.12 -5.35
C GLY A 144 14.56 -8.50 -4.40
N LYS A 145 14.81 -8.55 -3.08
CA LYS A 145 13.98 -7.87 -2.07
C LYS A 145 13.96 -6.35 -2.27
N TRP A 146 15.11 -5.76 -2.60
CA TRP A 146 15.19 -4.33 -2.92
C TRP A 146 14.38 -3.99 -4.17
N VAL A 147 14.48 -4.80 -5.24
CA VAL A 147 13.69 -4.62 -6.46
C VAL A 147 12.20 -4.71 -6.13
N ALA A 148 11.75 -5.74 -5.41
CA ALA A 148 10.35 -5.88 -5.01
C ALA A 148 9.83 -4.68 -4.21
N ALA A 149 10.69 -4.05 -3.40
CA ALA A 149 10.35 -2.88 -2.61
C ALA A 149 10.44 -1.54 -3.37
N ASN A 150 11.12 -1.47 -4.52
CA ASN A 150 11.45 -0.19 -5.17
C ASN A 150 11.10 -0.10 -6.66
N ALA A 151 10.89 -1.20 -7.37
CA ALA A 151 10.66 -1.23 -8.83
C ALA A 151 9.52 -0.30 -9.28
N TYR A 152 8.44 -0.22 -8.48
CA TYR A 152 7.28 0.63 -8.75
C TYR A 152 7.64 2.11 -8.89
N ARG A 153 8.69 2.58 -8.20
CA ARG A 153 9.17 3.97 -8.25
C ARG A 153 9.69 4.34 -9.63
N TYR A 154 10.13 3.34 -10.40
CA TYR A 154 10.65 3.47 -11.75
C TYR A 154 9.63 3.03 -12.80
N GLY A 155 8.39 2.74 -12.41
CA GLY A 155 7.32 2.33 -13.33
C GLY A 155 7.27 0.83 -13.64
N PHE A 156 8.01 0.00 -12.90
CA PHE A 156 8.01 -1.45 -13.07
C PHE A 156 7.19 -2.16 -11.99
N VAL A 157 6.56 -3.27 -12.36
CA VAL A 157 5.97 -4.24 -11.44
C VAL A 157 6.63 -5.60 -11.61
N ILE A 158 6.70 -6.38 -10.54
CA ILE A 158 6.96 -7.83 -10.64
C ILE A 158 5.70 -8.45 -11.23
N ARG A 159 5.76 -8.87 -12.50
CA ARG A 159 4.57 -9.20 -13.28
C ARG A 159 3.84 -10.44 -12.78
N TYR A 160 4.61 -11.41 -12.28
CA TYR A 160 4.13 -12.71 -11.81
C TYR A 160 4.54 -12.93 -10.35
N PRO A 161 3.78 -12.39 -9.39
CA PRO A 161 4.09 -12.49 -7.96
C PRO A 161 3.75 -13.87 -7.37
N LYS A 162 4.38 -14.20 -6.24
CA LYS A 162 4.18 -15.47 -5.53
C LYS A 162 2.73 -15.62 -5.06
N GLY A 163 2.12 -16.77 -5.35
CA GLY A 163 0.74 -17.09 -4.96
C GLY A 163 -0.35 -16.64 -5.93
N TYR A 164 0.00 -16.16 -7.12
CA TYR A 164 -0.95 -15.62 -8.11
C TYR A 164 -0.98 -16.36 -9.44
N GLU A 165 -0.43 -17.58 -9.52
CA GLU A 165 -0.41 -18.38 -10.75
C GLU A 165 -1.81 -18.66 -11.30
N ALA A 166 -2.81 -18.87 -10.43
CA ALA A 166 -4.20 -19.08 -10.85
C ALA A 166 -4.78 -17.85 -11.58
N THR A 167 -4.30 -16.65 -11.28
CA THR A 167 -4.76 -15.41 -11.91
C THR A 167 -3.94 -15.08 -13.15
N THR A 168 -2.61 -15.06 -13.04
CA THR A 168 -1.73 -14.64 -14.14
C THR A 168 -1.53 -15.74 -15.18
N GLY A 169 -1.71 -17.00 -14.77
CA GLY A 169 -1.37 -18.19 -15.53
C GLY A 169 0.12 -18.55 -15.49
N TYR A 170 0.96 -17.81 -14.78
CA TYR A 170 2.41 -18.06 -14.71
C TYR A 170 2.86 -18.25 -13.28
N MET A 171 3.84 -19.12 -13.09
CA MET A 171 4.49 -19.34 -11.80
C MET A 171 5.18 -18.05 -11.28
N TYR A 172 5.65 -18.08 -10.04
CA TYR A 172 6.37 -16.94 -9.45
C TYR A 172 7.66 -16.63 -10.21
N GLU A 173 7.78 -15.42 -10.76
CA GLU A 173 8.95 -14.93 -11.49
C GLU A 173 9.44 -13.59 -10.92
N PRO A 174 10.21 -13.58 -9.82
CA PRO A 174 10.72 -12.34 -9.21
C PRO A 174 11.66 -11.53 -10.11
N TRP A 175 12.19 -12.15 -11.17
CA TRP A 175 13.07 -11.51 -12.13
C TRP A 175 12.32 -10.77 -13.24
N HIS A 176 11.03 -11.07 -13.46
CA HIS A 176 10.27 -10.60 -14.62
C HIS A 176 9.61 -9.26 -14.33
N LEU A 177 10.23 -8.17 -14.80
CA LEU A 177 9.75 -6.81 -14.61
C LEU A 177 8.97 -6.33 -15.83
N ARG A 178 7.73 -5.89 -15.60
CA ARG A 178 6.87 -5.25 -16.61
C ARG A 178 6.77 -3.76 -16.35
N TYR A 179 7.15 -2.95 -17.33
CA TYR A 179 6.93 -1.50 -17.32
C TYR A 179 5.49 -1.18 -17.65
N VAL A 180 4.84 -0.39 -16.80
CA VAL A 180 3.46 0.08 -16.97
C VAL A 180 3.35 1.60 -16.86
N GLY A 181 4.48 2.31 -16.79
CA GLY A 181 4.51 3.73 -16.45
C GLY A 181 4.58 3.96 -14.94
N VAL A 182 5.25 5.05 -14.54
CA VAL A 182 5.45 5.40 -13.12
C VAL A 182 4.11 5.56 -12.41
N LYS A 183 3.18 6.31 -13.01
CA LYS A 183 1.85 6.55 -12.43
C LYS A 183 1.09 5.25 -12.16
N ARG A 184 1.06 4.31 -13.12
CA ARG A 184 0.32 3.05 -12.95
C ARG A 184 1.00 2.10 -11.99
N ALA A 185 2.33 1.93 -12.06
CA ALA A 185 3.04 1.06 -11.13
C ALA A 185 2.87 1.54 -9.68
N LEU A 186 2.88 2.86 -9.51
CA LEU A 186 2.62 3.54 -8.26
C LEU A 186 1.19 3.36 -7.78
N GLU A 187 0.21 3.49 -8.68
CA GLU A 187 -1.19 3.19 -8.37
C GLU A 187 -1.36 1.75 -7.90
N LEU A 188 -0.84 0.77 -8.64
CA LEU A 188 -0.88 -0.66 -8.30
C LEU A 188 -0.26 -0.91 -6.92
N ARG A 189 0.92 -0.34 -6.65
CA ARG A 189 1.56 -0.42 -5.33
C ARG A 189 0.71 0.24 -4.24
N SER A 190 0.16 1.43 -4.53
CA SER A 190 -0.62 2.24 -3.61
C SER A 190 -1.99 1.66 -3.27
N LEU A 191 -2.52 0.80 -4.16
CA LEU A 191 -3.78 0.07 -4.05
C LEU A 191 -3.60 -1.41 -3.66
N ALA A 192 -2.34 -1.83 -3.41
CA ALA A 192 -1.96 -3.22 -3.14
C ALA A 192 -2.57 -4.19 -4.15
N VAL A 193 -2.72 -3.74 -5.40
CA VAL A 193 -3.26 -4.55 -6.47
C VAL A 193 -2.15 -5.51 -6.89
N PRO A 194 -2.36 -6.83 -6.72
CA PRO A 194 -1.24 -7.77 -6.80
C PRO A 194 -0.81 -8.05 -8.25
N THR A 195 -1.72 -7.97 -9.22
CA THR A 195 -1.43 -8.27 -10.62
C THR A 195 -2.13 -7.28 -11.55
N LEU A 196 -1.70 -7.19 -12.81
CA LEU A 196 -2.38 -6.36 -13.80
C LEU A 196 -3.81 -6.85 -14.08
N GLU A 197 -4.05 -8.17 -14.02
CA GLU A 197 -5.39 -8.76 -14.12
C GLU A 197 -6.32 -8.19 -13.05
N HIS A 198 -5.91 -8.24 -11.76
CA HIS A 198 -6.73 -7.72 -10.67
C HIS A 198 -7.03 -6.21 -10.81
N TYR A 199 -6.14 -5.45 -11.45
CA TYR A 199 -6.38 -4.04 -11.73
C TYR A 199 -7.55 -3.84 -12.69
N TYR A 200 -7.63 -4.67 -13.71
CA TYR A 200 -8.65 -4.61 -14.75
C TYR A 200 -9.92 -5.42 -14.40
N ASP A 201 -9.88 -6.31 -13.41
CA ASP A 201 -11.02 -7.14 -12.98
C ASP A 201 -11.93 -6.43 -11.95
N GLY A 202 -11.71 -5.14 -11.64
CA GLY A 202 -12.59 -4.36 -10.77
C GLY A 202 -12.58 -4.78 -9.29
N VAL A 203 -11.49 -5.43 -8.89
CA VAL A 203 -11.31 -5.97 -7.53
C VAL A 203 -11.40 -4.84 -6.51
N ARG A 204 -12.26 -5.02 -5.50
CA ARG A 204 -12.55 -4.03 -4.44
C ARG A 204 -11.23 -3.54 -3.85
N ARG A 205 -11.00 -2.24 -3.76
CA ARG A 205 -9.71 -1.72 -3.27
C ARG A 205 -9.68 -1.82 -1.73
N ALA A 206 -8.89 -2.75 -1.19
CA ALA A 206 -8.50 -2.68 0.23
C ALA A 206 -7.66 -1.39 0.43
N ILE A 207 -7.53 -0.91 1.66
CA ILE A 207 -6.68 0.26 1.93
C ILE A 207 -5.26 -0.25 2.12
N PRO A 208 -4.29 0.14 1.29
CA PRO A 208 -2.93 -0.35 1.49
C PRO A 208 -2.23 0.50 2.53
N ASN A 209 -1.17 -0.07 3.11
CA ASN A 209 -0.29 0.64 4.04
C ASN A 209 0.62 1.67 3.35
N THR A 210 0.10 2.32 2.32
CA THR A 210 0.73 3.41 1.55
C THR A 210 0.10 4.75 1.96
N PRO A 211 0.55 5.91 1.44
CA PRO A 211 0.08 7.22 1.93
C PRO A 211 -1.34 7.57 1.47
N ALA A 212 -2.27 6.62 1.39
CA ALA A 212 -3.67 6.87 1.04
C ALA A 212 -4.37 7.75 2.10
N LEU A 213 -5.14 8.73 1.64
CA LEU A 213 -6.05 9.51 2.47
C LEU A 213 -7.33 8.71 2.69
N THR A 214 -7.57 8.32 3.93
CA THR A 214 -8.75 7.57 4.36
C THR A 214 -9.65 8.47 5.19
N ARG A 215 -10.93 8.56 4.82
CA ARG A 215 -11.86 9.46 5.50
C ARG A 215 -13.30 8.99 5.40
N VAL A 216 -14.10 9.33 6.39
CA VAL A 216 -15.54 9.07 6.39
C VAL A 216 -16.28 10.31 5.90
N VAL A 217 -17.14 10.10 4.90
CA VAL A 217 -18.05 11.11 4.34
C VAL A 217 -19.43 10.48 4.24
N SER A 218 -20.43 11.10 4.86
CA SER A 218 -21.83 10.64 4.84
C SER A 218 -21.99 9.14 5.19
N GLY A 219 -21.25 8.66 6.20
CA GLY A 219 -21.30 7.27 6.66
C GLY A 219 -20.56 6.24 5.79
N ASN A 220 -19.86 6.69 4.74
CA ASN A 220 -19.04 5.85 3.88
C ASN A 220 -17.55 6.13 4.11
N LEU A 221 -16.74 5.08 4.20
CA LEU A 221 -15.29 5.21 4.19
C LEU A 221 -14.81 5.33 2.75
N LEU A 222 -14.13 6.43 2.48
CA LEU A 222 -13.49 6.73 1.21
C LEU A 222 -11.97 6.60 1.35
N ALA A 223 -11.34 6.05 0.32
CA ALA A 223 -9.89 6.07 0.15
C ALA A 223 -9.54 6.86 -1.11
N SER A 224 -8.65 7.84 -0.96
CA SER A 224 -7.99 8.53 -2.07
C SER A 224 -6.53 8.06 -2.11
N PRO A 225 -6.02 7.52 -3.23
CA PRO A 225 -4.61 7.19 -3.36
C PRO A 225 -3.77 8.46 -3.39
N SER A 226 -2.58 8.43 -2.79
CA SER A 226 -1.63 9.55 -2.94
C SER A 226 -1.11 9.59 -4.38
N ALA A 227 -0.88 10.79 -4.89
CA ALA A 227 -0.13 11.03 -6.12
C ALA A 227 1.39 11.17 -5.87
N PHE A 228 1.85 10.98 -4.63
CA PHE A 228 3.26 10.97 -4.22
C PHE A 228 4.00 12.29 -4.51
N ASN A 229 3.25 13.38 -4.55
CA ASN A 229 3.72 14.75 -4.74
C ASN A 229 3.04 15.70 -3.74
N GLY A 230 2.54 15.16 -2.62
CA GLY A 230 1.77 15.90 -1.62
C GLY A 230 0.31 16.12 -2.00
N THR A 231 -0.20 15.47 -3.06
CA THR A 231 -1.61 15.51 -3.46
C THR A 231 -2.23 14.12 -3.48
N TRP A 232 -3.57 14.06 -3.57
CA TRP A 232 -4.36 12.83 -3.54
C TRP A 232 -5.32 12.78 -4.73
N GLY A 233 -5.44 11.60 -5.32
CA GLY A 233 -6.32 11.35 -6.46
C GLY A 233 -7.80 11.22 -6.06
N ALA A 234 -8.61 10.87 -7.07
CA ALA A 234 -10.04 10.68 -6.91
C ALA A 234 -10.37 9.69 -5.77
N ALA A 235 -11.38 10.02 -4.98
CA ALA A 235 -11.82 9.19 -3.87
C ALA A 235 -12.64 8.00 -4.38
N THR A 236 -12.40 6.83 -3.83
CA THR A 236 -13.21 5.63 -4.05
C THR A 236 -13.86 5.21 -2.74
N THR A 237 -15.13 4.82 -2.78
CA THR A 237 -15.79 4.20 -1.61
C THR A 237 -15.22 2.81 -1.38
N VAL A 238 -14.63 2.57 -0.21
CA VAL A 238 -14.03 1.28 0.16
C VAL A 238 -14.86 0.52 1.20
N VAL A 239 -15.62 1.23 2.04
CA VAL A 239 -16.63 0.64 2.93
C VAL A 239 -17.88 1.52 2.90
N SER A 240 -19.04 0.92 2.67
CA SER A 240 -20.32 1.62 2.72
C SER A 240 -21.06 1.36 4.02
N ARG A 241 -21.86 2.34 4.45
CA ARG A 241 -22.75 2.21 5.61
C ARG A 241 -22.04 1.73 6.88
N MET A 242 -20.92 2.35 7.27
CA MET A 242 -20.22 2.02 8.53
C MET A 242 -21.04 2.35 9.81
N GLY A 243 -22.33 2.70 9.67
CA GLY A 243 -23.16 3.31 10.70
C GLY A 243 -22.96 4.82 10.77
N THR A 244 -24.03 5.55 11.04
CA THR A 244 -23.97 6.96 11.44
C THR A 244 -23.57 7.05 12.92
N GLY A 245 -22.88 8.13 13.32
CA GLY A 245 -22.53 8.36 14.74
C GLY A 245 -21.25 7.70 15.25
N ASN A 246 -20.32 7.33 14.37
CA ASN A 246 -19.01 6.80 14.80
C ASN A 246 -18.17 7.88 15.47
N SER A 247 -17.84 7.70 16.76
CA SER A 247 -17.09 8.69 17.56
C SER A 247 -15.61 8.77 17.16
N ALA A 248 -15.08 7.68 16.62
CA ALA A 248 -13.71 7.56 16.14
C ALA A 248 -13.60 6.46 15.07
N VAL A 249 -12.76 6.70 14.07
CA VAL A 249 -12.42 5.79 12.99
C VAL A 249 -10.92 5.84 12.79
N GLN A 250 -10.30 4.70 12.54
CA GLN A 250 -8.86 4.58 12.33
C GLN A 250 -8.58 3.59 11.21
N SER A 251 -7.54 3.88 10.42
CA SER A 251 -6.94 2.92 9.50
C SER A 251 -5.57 2.49 10.01
N VAL A 252 -5.40 1.22 10.31
CA VAL A 252 -4.18 0.64 10.90
C VAL A 252 -4.02 -0.79 10.41
N ASP A 253 -2.79 -1.24 10.21
CA ASP A 253 -2.49 -2.65 9.91
C ASP A 253 -2.59 -3.46 11.22
N TRP A 254 -3.80 -3.85 11.61
CA TRP A 254 -4.12 -4.48 12.89
C TRP A 254 -3.60 -5.91 12.96
N ASN A 255 -3.53 -6.63 11.85
CA ASN A 255 -2.98 -7.99 11.81
C ASN A 255 -1.51 -8.07 11.33
N SER A 256 -0.89 -6.93 11.01
CA SER A 256 0.49 -6.82 10.50
C SER A 256 0.74 -7.55 9.18
N ASP A 257 -0.27 -7.62 8.30
CA ASP A 257 -0.18 -8.29 6.99
C ASP A 257 0.25 -7.37 5.84
N GLY A 258 0.46 -6.07 6.12
CA GLY A 258 0.84 -5.05 5.16
C GLY A 258 -0.33 -4.33 4.49
N ILE A 259 -1.57 -4.70 4.81
CA ILE A 259 -2.80 -4.04 4.38
C ILE A 259 -3.39 -3.28 5.58
N LEU A 260 -3.91 -2.09 5.36
CA LEU A 260 -4.60 -1.36 6.43
C LEU A 260 -5.99 -1.93 6.64
N ASP A 261 -6.26 -2.22 7.90
CA ASP A 261 -7.57 -2.56 8.43
C ASP A 261 -8.31 -1.30 8.84
N VAL A 262 -9.63 -1.42 9.01
CA VAL A 262 -10.48 -0.32 9.44
C VAL A 262 -11.06 -0.62 10.79
N MET A 263 -10.78 0.23 11.77
CA MET A 263 -11.36 0.16 13.10
C MET A 263 -12.32 1.31 13.35
N TRP A 264 -13.44 1.05 14.03
CA TRP A 264 -14.37 2.10 14.43
C TRP A 264 -15.13 1.76 15.71
N VAL A 265 -15.49 2.79 16.46
CA VAL A 265 -16.43 2.69 17.59
C VAL A 265 -17.81 3.12 17.13
N SER A 266 -18.76 2.19 17.19
CA SER A 266 -20.18 2.46 16.93
C SER A 266 -20.79 3.36 18.02
N GLY A 267 -21.92 4.02 17.72
CA GLY A 267 -22.63 4.85 18.69
C GLY A 267 -23.03 4.14 20.00
N ALA A 268 -23.19 2.81 19.96
CA ALA A 268 -23.44 1.98 21.14
C ALA A 268 -22.16 1.58 21.92
N GLY A 269 -21.00 2.15 21.59
CA GLY A 269 -19.73 1.88 22.28
C GLY A 269 -19.12 0.51 21.99
N ARG A 270 -19.42 -0.10 20.83
CA ARG A 270 -18.76 -1.33 20.38
C ARG A 270 -17.64 -1.00 19.40
N LEU A 271 -16.44 -1.54 19.65
CA LEU A 271 -15.28 -1.42 18.76
C LEU A 271 -15.28 -2.59 17.79
N TYR A 272 -15.24 -2.29 16.50
CA TYR A 272 -15.12 -3.27 15.43
C TYR A 272 -13.81 -3.08 14.66
N VAL A 273 -13.36 -4.16 14.02
CA VAL A 273 -12.35 -4.14 12.96
C VAL A 273 -12.89 -4.83 11.72
N LEU A 274 -12.58 -4.27 10.55
CA LEU A 274 -12.68 -4.91 9.25
C LEU A 274 -11.27 -5.19 8.77
N LEU A 275 -10.92 -6.47 8.66
CA LEU A 275 -9.60 -6.86 8.16
C LEU A 275 -9.53 -6.63 6.66
N GLY A 276 -8.54 -5.87 6.21
CA GLY A 276 -8.23 -5.68 4.81
C GLY A 276 -7.80 -6.99 4.18
N ASN A 277 -8.15 -7.20 2.91
CA ASN A 277 -7.71 -8.36 2.16
C ASN A 277 -6.63 -7.93 1.15
N ARG A 278 -5.51 -8.66 1.09
CA ARG A 278 -4.46 -8.44 0.08
C ARG A 278 -4.94 -8.59 -1.36
N TYR A 279 -6.03 -9.32 -1.54
CA TYR A 279 -6.74 -9.49 -2.81
C TYR A 279 -7.82 -8.43 -3.00
N GLY A 280 -7.86 -7.40 -2.16
CA GLY A 280 -8.84 -6.34 -2.23
C GLY A 280 -10.10 -6.55 -1.38
N GLY A 281 -10.67 -5.45 -0.89
CA GLY A 281 -11.85 -5.41 -0.03
C GLY A 281 -11.53 -5.68 1.43
N PHE A 282 -12.57 -5.99 2.20
CA PHE A 282 -12.50 -6.28 3.63
C PHE A 282 -13.23 -7.58 3.94
N GLY A 283 -12.76 -8.29 4.96
CA GLY A 283 -13.47 -9.43 5.54
C GLY A 283 -14.73 -9.01 6.31
N THR A 284 -15.31 -9.95 7.04
CA THR A 284 -16.45 -9.67 7.92
C THR A 284 -16.02 -8.84 9.14
N ALA A 285 -16.91 -7.96 9.63
CA ALA A 285 -16.63 -7.17 10.81
C ALA A 285 -16.44 -8.05 12.05
N ILE A 286 -15.31 -7.87 12.75
CA ILE A 286 -14.98 -8.56 14.01
C ILE A 286 -15.18 -7.57 15.15
N MET A 287 -16.00 -7.91 16.14
CA MET A 287 -16.16 -7.09 17.34
C MET A 287 -15.01 -7.35 18.30
N ILE A 288 -14.21 -6.32 18.58
CA ILE A 288 -13.03 -6.40 19.45
C ILE A 288 -13.43 -6.32 20.93
N THR A 289 -14.29 -5.34 21.27
CA THR A 289 -14.75 -5.10 22.64
C THR A 289 -16.01 -4.22 22.68
N ARG A 290 -16.58 -4.04 23.88
CA ARG A 290 -17.77 -3.21 24.17
C ARG A 290 -17.47 -2.21 25.29
N GLY A 291 -18.41 -1.31 25.57
CA GLY A 291 -18.30 -0.35 26.69
C GLY A 291 -17.46 0.89 26.38
N LEU A 292 -17.22 1.18 25.11
CA LEU A 292 -16.43 2.32 24.65
C LEU A 292 -17.28 3.56 24.30
N ALA A 293 -18.52 3.63 24.80
CA ALA A 293 -19.40 4.77 24.55
C ALA A 293 -18.76 6.06 25.09
N GLY A 294 -18.75 7.12 24.29
CA GLY A 294 -18.15 8.41 24.67
C GLY A 294 -16.62 8.42 24.82
N THR A 295 -15.93 7.32 24.47
CA THR A 295 -14.46 7.24 24.52
C THR A 295 -13.80 7.66 23.20
N ASP A 296 -12.49 7.88 23.24
CA ASP A 296 -11.65 7.95 22.03
C ASP A 296 -10.60 6.84 22.08
N PHE A 297 -10.18 6.33 20.93
CA PHE A 297 -9.21 5.24 20.84
C PHE A 297 -8.12 5.52 19.82
N VAL A 298 -6.96 4.89 19.98
CA VAL A 298 -5.95 4.77 18.93
C VAL A 298 -5.26 3.42 19.04
N ALA A 299 -5.16 2.71 17.93
CA ALA A 299 -4.40 1.49 17.76
C ALA A 299 -3.01 1.83 17.18
N ALA A 300 -1.95 1.42 17.85
CA ALA A 300 -0.59 1.68 17.40
C ALA A 300 0.42 0.75 18.09
N LYS A 301 1.62 0.68 17.55
CA LYS A 301 2.70 -0.17 18.06
C LYS A 301 3.53 0.58 19.11
N PHE A 302 2.96 0.74 20.31
CA PHE A 302 3.63 1.41 21.43
C PHE A 302 4.84 0.61 21.96
N VAL A 303 4.88 -0.70 21.69
CA VAL A 303 6.05 -1.56 21.93
C VAL A 303 6.69 -1.95 20.61
N THR A 304 7.85 -1.37 20.30
CA THR A 304 8.52 -1.50 18.99
C THR A 304 8.93 -2.94 18.65
N SER A 305 9.22 -3.76 19.67
CA SER A 305 9.60 -5.17 19.49
C SER A 305 8.43 -6.11 19.18
N ARG A 306 7.17 -5.69 19.41
CA ARG A 306 5.99 -6.56 19.16
C ARG A 306 5.61 -6.55 17.69
N ALA A 307 5.21 -7.71 17.15
CA ALA A 307 4.75 -7.78 15.75
C ALA A 307 3.45 -6.97 15.55
N LEU A 308 2.48 -7.16 16.46
CA LEU A 308 1.13 -6.60 16.33
C LEU A 308 0.98 -5.26 17.07
N PRO A 309 0.14 -4.32 16.56
CA PRO A 309 -0.20 -3.10 17.28
C PRO A 309 -1.10 -3.38 18.49
N GLU A 310 -1.09 -2.43 19.43
CA GLU A 310 -1.86 -2.43 20.68
C GLU A 310 -2.96 -1.38 20.63
N LEU A 311 -3.92 -1.43 21.56
CA LEU A 311 -5.02 -0.45 21.65
C LEU A 311 -4.80 0.49 22.83
N ALA A 312 -4.85 1.79 22.62
CA ALA A 312 -4.97 2.81 23.67
C ALA A 312 -6.37 3.44 23.63
N VAL A 313 -7.02 3.56 24.79
CA VAL A 313 -8.37 4.14 24.92
C VAL A 313 -8.35 5.23 25.98
N ARG A 314 -8.81 6.43 25.62
CA ARG A 314 -9.10 7.51 26.56
C ARG A 314 -10.51 7.32 27.13
N GLY A 315 -10.59 6.95 28.40
CA GLY A 315 -11.85 6.81 29.13
C GLY A 315 -12.57 8.14 29.35
N ALA A 316 -13.79 8.07 29.89
CA ALA A 316 -14.53 9.25 30.34
C ALA A 316 -13.86 9.94 31.55
N ASP A 317 -13.03 9.21 32.29
CA ASP A 317 -12.21 9.70 33.41
C ASP A 317 -10.89 10.34 32.96
N GLY A 318 -10.68 10.51 31.65
CA GLY A 318 -9.47 11.13 31.09
C GLY A 318 -8.23 10.22 31.11
N LYS A 319 -8.28 9.03 31.70
CA LYS A 319 -7.17 8.09 31.70
C LYS A 319 -7.07 7.39 30.34
N VAL A 320 -5.89 7.50 29.72
CA VAL A 320 -5.50 6.77 28.51
C VAL A 320 -4.95 5.42 28.93
N ARG A 321 -5.74 4.37 28.71
CA ARG A 321 -5.44 2.97 29.06
C ARG A 321 -4.95 2.23 27.83
N LYS A 322 -3.75 1.64 27.89
CA LYS A 322 -3.20 0.73 26.88
C LYS A 322 -3.54 -0.70 27.23
N TYR A 323 -4.13 -1.41 26.28
CA TYR A 323 -4.48 -2.81 26.35
C TYR A 323 -3.51 -3.61 25.49
N SER A 324 -2.98 -4.71 26.05
CA SER A 324 -2.37 -5.74 25.22
C SER A 324 -3.45 -6.56 24.53
N ARG A 325 -3.04 -7.51 23.69
CA ARG A 325 -3.94 -8.32 22.88
C ARG A 325 -3.49 -9.77 22.82
N ASN A 326 -4.46 -10.65 22.59
CA ASN A 326 -4.26 -12.04 22.19
C ASN A 326 -5.07 -12.31 20.92
N GLY A 327 -4.38 -12.60 19.81
CA GLY A 327 -5.03 -12.63 18.49
C GLY A 327 -5.65 -11.27 18.17
N TYR A 328 -6.94 -11.21 17.85
CA TYR A 328 -7.66 -9.96 17.59
C TYR A 328 -8.21 -9.28 18.86
N PHE A 329 -8.31 -9.99 19.98
CA PHE A 329 -9.04 -9.50 21.16
C PHE A 329 -8.11 -8.85 22.18
N LEU A 330 -8.67 -7.96 23.01
CA LEU A 330 -7.94 -7.36 24.12
C LEU A 330 -7.63 -8.43 25.18
N ALA A 331 -6.45 -8.31 25.80
CA ALA A 331 -5.99 -9.26 26.81
C ALA A 331 -5.38 -8.54 28.01
N GLY A 332 -5.41 -9.21 29.17
CA GLY A 332 -4.83 -8.73 30.41
C GLY A 332 -5.45 -7.43 30.96
N SER A 333 -4.88 -6.96 32.07
CA SER A 333 -5.25 -5.67 32.66
C SER A 333 -4.57 -4.52 31.90
N PRO A 334 -5.28 -3.42 31.61
CA PRO A 334 -4.67 -2.28 30.92
C PRO A 334 -3.66 -1.55 31.81
N THR A 335 -2.64 -0.98 31.18
CA THR A 335 -1.70 -0.04 31.81
C THR A 335 -2.09 1.40 31.50
N ILE A 336 -1.88 2.33 32.42
CA ILE A 336 -2.14 3.76 32.15
C ILE A 336 -0.94 4.36 31.42
N LEU A 337 -1.15 4.89 30.21
CA LEU A 337 -0.14 5.66 29.49
C LEU A 337 -0.05 7.09 30.00
N ARG A 338 -1.21 7.72 30.21
CA ARG A 338 -1.33 9.13 30.64
C ARG A 338 -2.74 9.44 31.16
N THR A 339 -2.85 10.50 31.94
CA THR A 339 -4.14 11.16 32.23
C THR A 339 -4.17 12.47 31.44
N VAL A 340 -5.24 12.69 30.70
CA VAL A 340 -5.45 13.86 29.83
C VAL A 340 -6.83 14.46 30.11
N ALA A 341 -7.13 15.62 29.54
CA ALA A 341 -8.47 16.19 29.61
C ALA A 341 -9.53 15.21 29.06
N THR A 342 -10.69 15.13 29.71
CA THR A 342 -11.77 14.20 29.35
C THR A 342 -12.34 14.44 27.95
N THR A 343 -12.17 15.66 27.42
CA THR A 343 -12.57 16.07 26.07
C THR A 343 -11.44 15.96 25.04
N ALA A 344 -10.22 15.64 25.47
CA ALA A 344 -9.08 15.53 24.56
C ALA A 344 -9.28 14.39 23.56
N ARG A 345 -8.75 14.60 22.35
CA ARG A 345 -8.63 13.58 21.31
C ARG A 345 -7.23 12.97 21.38
N ILE A 346 -7.13 11.67 21.12
CA ILE A 346 -5.84 10.97 21.11
C ILE A 346 -5.51 10.49 19.69
N SER A 347 -4.25 10.60 19.32
CA SER A 347 -3.68 10.07 18.07
C SER A 347 -2.31 9.48 18.38
N ALA A 348 -1.73 8.73 17.44
CA ALA A 348 -0.45 8.08 17.65
C ALA A 348 0.42 8.26 16.41
N ALA A 349 1.65 8.70 16.61
CA ALA A 349 2.61 8.91 15.55
C ALA A 349 4.02 8.98 16.11
N ASP A 350 5.01 8.61 15.31
CA ASP A 350 6.41 8.90 15.60
C ASP A 350 6.70 10.37 15.27
N TRP A 351 6.55 11.25 16.27
CA TRP A 351 6.64 12.70 16.18
C TRP A 351 8.10 13.17 16.06
N ASN A 352 8.97 12.64 16.93
CA ASN A 352 10.39 12.99 16.96
C ASN A 352 11.25 12.18 15.96
N ASN A 353 10.67 11.20 15.26
CA ASN A 353 11.32 10.35 14.25
C ASN A 353 12.39 9.42 14.83
N ASP A 354 12.17 8.93 16.06
CA ASP A 354 13.04 7.96 16.76
C ASP A 354 12.59 6.50 16.58
N ARG A 355 11.52 6.27 15.81
CA ARG A 355 10.87 4.98 15.54
C ARG A 355 10.04 4.42 16.71
N ALA A 356 9.98 5.11 17.85
CA ALA A 356 8.98 4.84 18.86
C ALA A 356 7.68 5.57 18.47
N VAL A 357 6.54 4.98 18.86
CA VAL A 357 5.25 5.63 18.67
C VAL A 357 4.98 6.56 19.84
N ASP A 358 4.74 7.83 19.54
CA ASP A 358 4.36 8.85 20.51
C ASP A 358 2.84 8.95 20.63
N LEU A 359 2.37 9.37 21.81
CA LEU A 359 0.97 9.70 22.05
C LEU A 359 0.75 11.18 21.78
N LEU A 360 -0.02 11.51 20.74
CA LEU A 360 -0.45 12.87 20.47
C LEU A 360 -1.79 13.13 21.16
N VAL A 361 -1.87 14.23 21.89
CA VAL A 361 -3.06 14.65 22.63
C VAL A 361 -3.48 16.01 22.11
N SER A 362 -4.68 16.06 21.55
CA SER A 362 -5.25 17.27 20.95
C SER A 362 -6.42 17.80 21.76
N THR A 363 -6.36 19.09 22.04
CA THR A 363 -7.41 19.89 22.69
C THR A 363 -7.75 21.08 21.78
N PRO A 364 -8.84 21.83 22.03
CA PRO A 364 -9.13 23.04 21.27
C PRO A 364 -7.97 24.06 21.28
N ALA A 365 -7.21 24.13 22.38
CA ALA A 365 -6.10 25.07 22.54
C ALA A 365 -4.82 24.61 21.82
N ALA A 366 -4.44 23.34 21.98
CA ALA A 366 -3.17 22.83 21.49
C ALA A 366 -3.19 21.33 21.21
N THR A 367 -2.28 20.91 20.33
CA THR A 367 -1.84 19.52 20.23
C THR A 367 -0.45 19.42 20.83
N VAL A 368 -0.22 18.39 21.65
CA VAL A 368 1.09 18.07 22.25
C VAL A 368 1.43 16.61 22.03
N ALA A 369 2.72 16.27 22.07
CA ALA A 369 3.21 14.90 21.98
C ALA A 369 3.80 14.44 23.32
N TYR A 370 3.45 13.25 23.77
CA TYR A 370 4.15 12.54 24.83
C TYR A 370 5.01 11.47 24.18
N LEU A 371 6.33 11.64 24.26
CA LEU A 371 7.31 10.85 23.51
C LEU A 371 7.32 9.41 24.01
N GLY A 372 7.17 8.46 23.10
CA GLY A 372 7.17 7.04 23.35
C GLY A 372 8.55 6.51 23.68
N SER A 373 8.62 5.56 24.60
CA SER A 373 9.87 4.86 24.93
C SER A 373 10.18 3.69 23.99
N GLY A 374 9.22 3.29 23.15
CA GLY A 374 9.27 2.05 22.38
C GLY A 374 9.12 0.77 23.23
N THR A 375 9.01 0.89 24.55
CA THR A 375 8.78 -0.23 25.48
C THR A 375 7.38 -0.21 26.09
N GLY A 376 6.49 0.62 25.54
CA GLY A 376 5.08 0.67 25.91
C GLY A 376 4.71 1.74 26.94
N THR A 377 5.59 2.70 27.18
CA THR A 377 5.35 3.89 28.01
C THR A 377 5.55 5.17 27.19
N VAL A 378 5.10 6.30 27.72
CA VAL A 378 5.32 7.64 27.14
C VAL A 378 5.88 8.58 28.20
N SER A 379 6.55 9.65 27.77
CA SER A 379 7.16 10.68 28.62
C SER A 379 6.16 11.30 29.60
N ALA A 380 6.67 11.80 30.74
CA ALA A 380 5.85 12.52 31.70
C ALA A 380 5.53 13.95 31.21
N SER A 381 6.54 14.62 30.64
CA SER A 381 6.42 15.96 30.08
C SER A 381 5.94 15.89 28.63
N ALA A 382 5.09 16.86 28.27
CA ALA A 382 4.62 17.04 26.92
C ALA A 382 5.64 17.84 26.09
N THR A 383 5.85 17.41 24.85
CA THR A 383 6.62 18.12 23.83
C THR A 383 5.67 18.93 22.93
N SER A 384 6.04 20.18 22.64
CA SER A 384 5.28 21.05 21.75
C SER A 384 5.26 20.50 20.31
N THR A 385 4.12 20.62 19.63
CA THR A 385 4.02 20.40 18.19
C THR A 385 4.19 21.68 17.37
N ASN A 386 4.89 22.68 17.91
CA ASN A 386 5.23 23.97 17.29
C ASN A 386 4.00 24.76 16.77
N GLY A 387 2.84 24.60 17.41
CA GLY A 387 1.59 25.31 17.08
C GLY A 387 0.94 24.95 15.74
N ARG A 388 1.65 24.32 14.80
CA ARG A 388 1.15 23.96 13.45
C ARG A 388 -0.09 23.04 13.49
N LEU A 389 -0.17 22.19 14.51
CA LEU A 389 -1.29 21.30 14.78
C LEU A 389 -2.29 21.86 15.81
N SER A 390 -2.32 23.18 16.05
CA SER A 390 -3.38 23.79 16.87
C SER A 390 -4.75 23.66 16.17
N GLY A 391 -5.80 23.42 16.98
CA GLY A 391 -7.17 23.17 16.53
C GLY A 391 -7.39 21.84 15.79
N VAL A 392 -6.39 20.94 15.80
CA VAL A 392 -6.52 19.62 15.19
C VAL A 392 -7.30 18.68 16.12
N THR A 393 -8.09 17.78 15.54
CA THR A 393 -8.88 16.77 16.27
C THR A 393 -8.41 15.35 16.04
N ASN A 394 -7.84 15.06 14.87
CA ASN A 394 -7.29 13.75 14.52
C ASN A 394 -5.99 13.95 13.74
N VAL A 395 -4.97 13.16 14.04
CA VAL A 395 -3.67 13.16 13.34
C VAL A 395 -3.34 11.74 12.90
N ARG A 396 -2.93 11.57 11.65
CA ARG A 396 -2.41 10.31 11.10
C ARG A 396 -1.05 10.55 10.48
N ARG A 397 -0.05 9.76 10.88
CA ARG A 397 1.25 9.75 10.18
C ARG A 397 1.09 9.10 8.81
N VAL A 398 1.69 9.70 7.79
CA VAL A 398 1.76 9.17 6.43
C VAL A 398 3.20 9.20 5.93
N ASN A 399 3.64 8.09 5.34
CA ASN A 399 4.97 7.97 4.76
C ASN A 399 4.87 7.87 3.24
N GLY A 400 5.74 8.58 2.54
CA GLY A 400 5.84 8.56 1.09
C GLY A 400 4.89 9.52 0.35
N ALA A 401 4.08 10.31 1.06
CA ALA A 401 3.05 11.14 0.44
C ALA A 401 3.60 12.23 -0.51
N SER A 402 4.82 12.72 -0.28
CA SER A 402 5.53 13.67 -1.16
C SER A 402 6.66 12.99 -1.95
N GLY A 403 6.61 11.68 -2.09
CA GLY A 403 7.63 10.89 -2.78
C GLY A 403 8.39 9.97 -1.84
N PRO A 404 9.28 9.13 -2.37
CA PRO A 404 9.89 8.08 -1.58
C PRO A 404 10.77 8.60 -0.44
N GLY A 405 10.68 7.96 0.74
CA GLY A 405 11.46 8.34 1.92
C GLY A 405 10.94 9.56 2.68
N THR A 406 9.94 10.28 2.16
CA THR A 406 9.34 11.41 2.88
C THR A 406 8.42 10.94 3.99
N SER A 407 8.23 11.76 5.02
CA SER A 407 7.20 11.57 6.03
C SER A 407 6.34 12.82 6.18
N GLY A 408 5.16 12.67 6.78
CA GLY A 408 4.26 13.77 7.02
C GLY A 408 3.05 13.35 7.85
N TYR A 409 2.11 14.27 8.00
CA TYR A 409 0.88 14.05 8.77
C TYR A 409 -0.34 14.50 7.99
N LEU A 410 -1.37 13.67 7.98
CA LEU A 410 -2.73 14.10 7.72
C LEU A 410 -3.33 14.57 9.05
N ALA A 411 -3.93 15.75 9.06
CA ALA A 411 -4.52 16.33 10.26
C ALA A 411 -5.86 16.98 9.98
N GLN A 412 -6.85 16.70 10.82
CA GLN A 412 -8.23 17.18 10.67
C GLN A 412 -8.48 18.41 11.55
N LYS A 413 -8.94 19.50 10.94
CA LYS A 413 -9.46 20.70 11.63
C LYS A 413 -10.91 20.92 11.21
N GLY A 414 -11.85 20.76 12.14
CA GLY A 414 -13.28 20.71 11.81
C GLY A 414 -13.56 19.59 10.81
N SER A 415 -14.17 19.92 9.66
CA SER A 415 -14.37 18.98 8.55
C SER A 415 -13.25 18.98 7.51
N THR A 416 -12.24 19.84 7.63
CA THR A 416 -11.16 19.98 6.65
C THR A 416 -9.96 19.13 7.03
N ILE A 417 -9.37 18.46 6.05
CA ILE A 417 -8.18 17.62 6.23
C ILE A 417 -7.00 18.29 5.53
N TYR A 418 -5.91 18.45 6.26
CA TYR A 418 -4.67 19.05 5.81
C TYR A 418 -3.56 18.00 5.76
N TYR A 419 -2.69 18.10 4.76
CA TYR A 419 -1.42 17.39 4.75
C TYR A 419 -0.29 18.34 5.14
N TYR A 420 0.54 17.89 6.08
CA TYR A 420 1.74 18.58 6.53
C TYR A 420 2.97 17.72 6.23
N GLN A 421 3.82 18.16 5.30
CA GLN A 421 5.09 17.49 5.05
C GLN A 421 6.07 17.72 6.21
N ARG A 422 6.69 16.64 6.70
CA ARG A 422 7.69 16.70 7.77
C ARG A 422 9.08 16.87 7.15
N GLY A 423 9.81 17.89 7.60
CA GLY A 423 11.24 18.02 7.37
C GLY A 423 12.05 17.22 8.41
N ALA A 424 13.36 17.45 8.50
CA ALA A 424 14.20 16.80 9.50
C ALA A 424 13.78 17.18 10.93
N THR A 425 13.56 18.48 11.17
CA THR A 425 13.27 19.06 12.49
C THR A 425 12.04 19.97 12.50
N SER A 426 11.37 20.12 11.36
CA SER A 426 10.26 21.07 11.18
C SER A 426 9.05 20.44 10.50
N LEU A 427 7.92 21.13 10.59
CA LEU A 427 6.70 20.77 9.90
C LEU A 427 6.31 21.89 8.94
N ALA A 428 6.14 21.56 7.66
CA ALA A 428 5.76 22.51 6.62
C ALA A 428 4.36 23.11 6.87
N THR A 429 3.99 24.15 6.13
CA THR A 429 2.62 24.66 6.14
C THR A 429 1.65 23.59 5.61
N GLY A 430 0.50 23.45 6.25
CA GLY A 430 -0.50 22.47 5.87
C GLY A 430 -1.23 22.85 4.59
N VAL A 431 -1.37 21.90 3.67
CA VAL A 431 -2.14 22.06 2.43
C VAL A 431 -3.46 21.30 2.56
N VAL A 432 -4.56 21.88 2.09
CA VAL A 432 -5.87 21.20 2.11
C VAL A 432 -5.85 20.03 1.12
N VAL A 433 -6.24 18.85 1.59
CA VAL A 433 -6.23 17.61 0.78
C VAL A 433 -7.58 16.89 0.75
N GLY A 434 -8.55 17.36 1.53
CA GLY A 434 -9.90 16.84 1.48
C GLY A 434 -10.78 17.33 2.61
N THR A 435 -11.99 16.78 2.67
CA THR A 435 -12.97 17.06 3.71
C THR A 435 -13.62 15.77 4.21
N GLY A 436 -14.16 15.80 5.43
CA GLY A 436 -14.77 14.67 6.13
C GLY A 436 -14.09 14.37 7.46
N GLN A 437 -14.45 13.23 8.06
CA GLN A 437 -13.79 12.72 9.26
C GLN A 437 -12.57 11.90 8.84
N LEU A 438 -11.37 12.35 9.19
CA LEU A 438 -10.13 11.58 8.97
C LEU A 438 -10.20 10.25 9.73
N ALA A 439 -9.93 9.15 9.03
CA ALA A 439 -9.60 7.89 9.69
C ALA A 439 -8.14 7.99 10.13
N LYS A 440 -7.93 8.17 11.43
CA LYS A 440 -6.59 8.45 11.99
C LYS A 440 -5.62 7.28 11.89
#